data_AF-A0A847VS46-F1
#
_entry.id   AF-A0A847VS46-F1
#
_cell.length_a   1.000
_cell.length_b   1.000
_cell.length_c   1.000
_cell.angle_alpha   90.00
_cell.angle_beta   90.00
_cell.angle_gamma   90.00
#
_symmetry.space_group_name_H-M   'P 1'
#
loop_
_entity.id
_entity.type
_entity.pdbx_description
1 polymer ?
#
loop_
_entity_poly.entity_id
_entity_poly.type
_entity_poly.pdbx_seq_one_letter_code
_entity_poly.pdbx_strand_id
1 'polypeptide(L)'
;MKNKKRKIILIFIMSIFSIALISYYMVFIRGFYAESDKVVGPYTGSAHVDDFKDVEQWQFGENKYGQIVFVDPDKAFDLAMEKYAEAINLIYDNYKEEYHLDKFSKKNYHIYMMLGWQLPTDDEQIRKQGVKLTQFLDVYENSFKRWIYVPGMGWERICP
;
A
#
# COMPACT_ATOMS: atom_id res chain seq x y z
N MET A 1 49.37 20.14 10.66
CA MET A 1 48.19 20.35 11.53
C MET A 1 46.96 20.97 10.84
N LYS A 2 47.12 22.03 10.02
CA LYS A 2 46.02 22.77 9.36
C LYS A 2 45.13 21.93 8.41
N ASN A 3 45.74 21.03 7.62
CA ASN A 3 45.02 20.15 6.69
C ASN A 3 44.19 19.06 7.38
N LYS A 4 44.64 18.55 8.54
CA LYS A 4 43.89 17.56 9.33
C LYS A 4 42.61 18.18 9.92
N LYS A 5 42.70 19.39 10.47
CA LYS A 5 41.55 20.15 10.97
C LYS A 5 40.54 20.46 9.85
N ARG A 6 41.01 20.90 8.67
CA ARG A 6 40.15 21.14 7.49
C ARG A 6 39.41 19.88 7.03
N LYS A 7 40.10 18.73 6.97
CA LYS A 7 39.46 17.44 6.63
C LYS A 7 38.36 17.05 7.62
N ILE A 8 38.61 17.23 8.93
CA ILE A 8 37.61 16.94 9.97
C ILE A 8 36.38 17.85 9.81
N ILE A 9 36.57 19.15 9.56
CA ILE A 9 35.47 20.10 9.33
C ILE A 9 34.65 19.71 8.09
N LEU A 10 35.31 19.34 6.98
CA LEU A 10 34.62 18.91 5.77
C LEU A 10 33.79 17.63 5.99
N ILE A 11 34.32 16.65 6.72
CA ILE A 11 33.59 15.42 7.07
C ILE A 11 32.36 15.76 7.91
N PHE A 12 32.48 16.69 8.86
CA PHE A 12 31.37 17.10 9.71
C PHE A 12 30.27 17.80 8.89
N ILE A 13 30.62 18.71 7.98
CA ILE A 13 29.67 19.37 7.08
C ILE A 13 28.95 18.34 6.19
N MET A 14 29.70 17.41 5.59
CA MET A 14 29.12 16.34 4.77
C MET A 14 28.16 15.48 5.59
N SER A 15 28.49 15.16 6.84
CA SER A 15 27.63 14.38 7.72
C SER A 15 26.31 15.10 8.02
N ILE A 16 26.36 16.40 8.31
CA ILE A 16 25.15 17.22 8.51
C ILE A 16 24.29 17.24 7.24
N PHE A 17 24.92 17.42 6.07
CA PHE A 17 24.20 17.43 4.80
C PHE A 17 23.52 16.08 4.53
N SER A 18 24.20 14.96 4.78
CA SER A 18 23.62 13.63 4.65
C SER A 18 22.44 13.42 5.60
N ILE A 19 22.54 13.86 6.86
CA ILE A 19 21.42 13.78 7.81
C ILE A 19 20.22 14.60 7.32
N ALA A 20 20.46 15.82 6.81
CA ALA A 20 19.39 16.66 6.26
C ALA A 20 18.70 16.01 5.06
N LEU A 21 19.48 15.37 4.17
CA LEU A 21 18.95 14.65 3.01
C LEU A 21 18.10 13.43 3.42
N ILE A 22 18.56 12.67 4.42
CA ILE A 22 17.82 11.53 4.97
C ILE A 22 16.52 11.99 5.62
N SER A 23 16.57 13.04 6.44
CA SER A 23 15.38 13.62 7.06
C SER A 23 14.39 14.11 6.00
N TYR A 24 14.87 14.77 4.95
CA TYR A 24 14.03 15.17 3.82
C TYR A 24 13.36 13.96 3.15
N TYR A 25 14.14 12.93 2.81
CA TYR A 25 13.61 11.69 2.24
C TYR A 25 12.53 11.05 3.15
N MET A 26 12.75 11.01 4.46
CA MET A 26 11.78 10.45 5.42
C MET A 26 10.51 11.29 5.51
N VAL A 27 10.61 12.63 5.53
CA VAL A 27 9.45 13.52 5.70
C VAL A 27 8.57 13.57 4.45
N PHE A 28 9.18 13.66 3.26
CA PHE A 28 8.45 13.95 2.02
C PHE A 28 8.21 12.72 1.14
N ILE A 29 9.05 11.68 1.24
CA ILE A 29 8.99 10.52 0.34
C ILE A 29 8.60 9.25 1.08
N ARG A 30 9.34 8.87 2.12
CA ARG A 30 9.17 7.55 2.75
C ARG A 30 8.11 7.50 3.85
N GLY A 31 7.85 8.64 4.48
CA GLY A 31 6.96 8.79 5.61
C GLY A 31 7.42 8.14 6.90
N PHE A 32 6.77 8.52 7.99
CA PHE A 32 6.88 7.88 9.30
C PHE A 32 5.81 6.81 9.46
N TYR A 33 6.17 5.75 10.18
CA TYR A 33 5.25 4.66 10.47
C TYR A 33 4.05 5.17 11.29
N ALA A 34 2.84 4.88 10.82
CA ALA A 34 1.61 5.31 11.47
C ALA A 34 1.08 4.29 12.50
N GLU A 35 1.65 3.09 12.59
CA GLU A 35 1.03 1.94 13.29
C GLU A 35 -0.36 1.59 12.75
N SER A 36 -0.51 1.72 11.42
CA SER A 36 -1.76 1.49 10.69
C SER A 36 -2.08 0.01 10.49
N ASP A 37 -1.06 -0.85 10.56
CA ASP A 37 -1.08 -2.31 10.51
C ASP A 37 -1.59 -2.98 11.79
N LYS A 38 -1.58 -2.28 12.94
CA LYS A 38 -1.94 -2.89 14.22
C LYS A 38 -3.46 -2.91 14.43
N VAL A 39 -4.01 -4.12 14.57
CA VAL A 39 -5.37 -4.33 15.04
C VAL A 39 -5.47 -4.00 16.52
N VAL A 40 -6.38 -3.10 16.88
CA VAL A 40 -6.65 -2.69 18.27
C VAL A 40 -7.99 -3.21 18.80
N GLY A 41 -8.84 -3.76 17.93
CA GLY A 41 -10.13 -4.31 18.31
C GLY A 41 -10.92 -4.85 17.12
N PRO A 42 -12.13 -5.38 17.36
CA PRO A 42 -13.05 -5.76 16.29
C PRO A 42 -13.48 -4.52 15.50
N TYR A 43 -13.63 -4.66 14.18
CA TYR A 43 -14.15 -3.58 13.34
C TYR A 43 -15.65 -3.36 13.61
N THR A 44 -16.02 -2.12 13.91
CA THR A 44 -17.42 -1.75 14.24
C THR A 44 -18.07 -0.80 13.23
N GLY A 45 -17.34 -0.39 12.20
CA GLY A 45 -17.85 0.50 11.16
C GLY A 45 -18.73 -0.18 10.12
N SER A 46 -19.41 0.63 9.31
CA SER A 46 -20.31 0.18 8.24
C SER A 46 -19.65 0.02 6.86
N ALA A 47 -18.33 0.24 6.75
CA ALA A 47 -17.66 0.24 5.45
C ALA A 47 -17.64 -1.17 4.87
N HIS A 48 -18.50 -1.42 3.88
CA HIS A 48 -18.53 -2.55 2.93
C HIS A 48 -18.15 -3.94 3.47
N VAL A 49 -18.28 -4.21 4.78
CA VAL A 49 -17.97 -5.52 5.37
C VAL A 49 -18.85 -6.59 4.73
N ASP A 50 -20.08 -6.22 4.36
CA ASP A 50 -21.04 -7.06 3.65
C ASP A 50 -20.50 -7.64 2.34
N ASP A 51 -19.62 -6.92 1.64
CA ASP A 51 -18.99 -7.38 0.40
C ASP A 51 -17.90 -8.44 0.62
N PHE A 52 -17.44 -8.61 1.87
CA PHE A 52 -16.38 -9.53 2.30
C PHE A 52 -16.90 -10.66 3.20
N LYS A 53 -18.17 -10.62 3.63
CA LYS A 53 -18.80 -11.63 4.51
C LYS A 53 -18.81 -13.04 3.92
N ASP A 54 -18.75 -13.15 2.59
CA ASP A 54 -18.77 -14.43 1.88
C ASP A 54 -17.41 -15.18 1.97
N VAL A 55 -16.42 -14.61 2.66
CA VAL A 55 -15.09 -15.22 2.82
C VAL A 55 -14.77 -15.35 4.31
N GLU A 56 -15.25 -16.43 4.94
CA GLU A 56 -14.98 -16.75 6.36
C GLU A 56 -13.48 -16.72 6.73
N GLN A 57 -12.59 -16.87 5.74
CA GLN A 57 -11.15 -16.89 5.91
C GLN A 57 -10.52 -15.49 6.05
N TRP A 58 -11.23 -14.42 5.69
CA TRP A 58 -10.74 -13.05 5.86
C TRP A 58 -11.07 -12.53 7.25
N GLN A 59 -10.04 -12.47 8.09
CA GLN A 59 -10.13 -11.91 9.43
C GLN A 59 -9.81 -10.43 9.40
N PHE A 60 -10.77 -9.62 9.85
CA PHE A 60 -10.66 -8.17 9.90
C PHE A 60 -10.64 -7.66 11.34
N GLY A 61 -10.03 -6.50 11.52
CA GLY A 61 -10.12 -5.72 12.74
C GLY A 61 -10.08 -4.24 12.44
N GLU A 62 -10.12 -3.45 13.50
CA GLU A 62 -9.98 -2.00 13.42
C GLU A 62 -8.56 -1.61 13.82
N ASN A 63 -7.95 -0.67 13.12
CA ASN A 63 -6.73 -0.02 13.60
C ASN A 63 -7.06 1.17 14.53
N LYS A 64 -6.05 1.76 15.17
CA LYS A 64 -6.24 2.90 16.09
C LYS A 64 -6.86 4.16 15.44
N TYR A 65 -7.03 4.15 14.12
CA TYR A 65 -7.61 5.22 13.32
C TYR A 65 -9.05 4.93 12.87
N GLY A 66 -9.69 3.86 13.37
CA GLY A 66 -11.06 3.50 13.00
C GLY A 66 -11.20 2.89 11.61
N GLN A 67 -10.10 2.44 10.99
CA GLN A 67 -10.15 1.81 9.68
C GLN A 67 -10.14 0.29 9.78
N ILE A 68 -10.87 -0.32 8.84
CA ILE A 68 -10.79 -1.75 8.61
C ILE A 68 -9.39 -2.13 8.08
N VAL A 69 -8.81 -3.14 8.71
CA VAL A 69 -7.52 -3.73 8.34
C VAL A 69 -7.61 -5.24 8.47
N PHE A 70 -6.73 -5.95 7.76
CA PHE A 70 -6.61 -7.40 7.93
C PHE A 70 -5.82 -7.72 9.21
N VAL A 71 -6.25 -8.75 9.94
CA VAL A 71 -5.49 -9.29 11.08
C VAL A 71 -4.14 -9.83 10.62
N ASP A 72 -4.12 -10.49 9.45
CA ASP A 72 -2.92 -10.97 8.79
C ASP A 72 -2.96 -10.54 7.31
N PRO A 73 -2.40 -9.35 6.98
CA PRO A 73 -2.40 -8.83 5.61
C PRO A 73 -1.68 -9.75 4.63
N ASP A 74 -0.62 -10.44 5.07
CA ASP A 74 0.17 -11.30 4.20
C ASP A 74 -0.64 -12.53 3.78
N LYS A 75 -1.27 -13.20 4.74
CA LYS A 75 -2.16 -14.33 4.47
C LYS A 75 -3.39 -13.91 3.66
N ALA A 76 -3.95 -12.73 3.94
CA ALA A 76 -5.08 -12.20 3.19
C ALA A 76 -4.71 -11.95 1.72
N PHE A 77 -3.51 -11.42 1.47
CA PHE A 77 -2.98 -11.19 0.13
C PHE A 77 -2.81 -12.48 -0.65
N ASP A 78 -2.22 -13.51 -0.05
CA ASP A 78 -2.03 -14.82 -0.69
C ASP A 78 -3.38 -15.45 -1.07
N LEU A 79 -4.38 -15.37 -0.19
CA LEU A 79 -5.73 -15.85 -0.50
C LEU A 79 -6.40 -15.04 -1.62
N ALA A 80 -6.17 -13.72 -1.68
CA ALA A 80 -6.69 -12.89 -2.76
C ALA A 80 -6.05 -13.23 -4.12
N MET A 81 -4.76 -13.59 -4.13
CA MET A 81 -4.08 -14.06 -5.34
C MET A 81 -4.72 -15.33 -5.90
N GLU A 82 -5.10 -16.26 -5.04
CA GLU A 82 -5.78 -17.50 -5.44
C GLU A 82 -7.23 -17.23 -5.87
N LYS A 83 -7.98 -16.47 -5.07
CA LYS A 83 -9.41 -16.24 -5.26
C LYS A 83 -9.73 -15.40 -6.51
N TYR A 84 -8.85 -14.47 -6.87
CA TYR A 84 -9.02 -13.55 -7.99
C TYR A 84 -8.04 -13.81 -9.13
N ALA A 85 -7.50 -15.03 -9.21
CA ALA A 85 -6.46 -15.40 -10.16
C ALA A 85 -6.86 -15.11 -11.62
N GLU A 86 -8.11 -15.35 -12.00
CA GLU A 86 -8.56 -15.12 -13.38
C GLU A 86 -8.53 -13.63 -13.75
N ALA A 87 -9.07 -12.76 -12.90
CA ALA A 87 -9.00 -11.32 -13.10
C ALA A 87 -7.56 -10.81 -13.07
N ILE A 88 -6.72 -11.30 -12.13
CA ILE A 88 -5.30 -10.93 -12.04
C ILE A 88 -4.56 -11.28 -13.33
N ASN A 89 -4.74 -12.50 -13.83
CA ASN A 89 -4.09 -12.95 -15.06
C ASN A 89 -4.58 -12.15 -16.28
N LEU A 90 -5.88 -11.85 -16.35
CA LEU A 90 -6.43 -11.07 -17.44
C LEU A 90 -5.92 -9.63 -17.43
N ILE A 91 -5.79 -9.00 -16.26
CA ILE A 91 -5.14 -7.69 -16.10
C ILE A 91 -3.71 -7.76 -16.63
N TYR A 92 -2.93 -8.73 -16.16
CA TYR A 92 -1.55 -8.89 -16.59
C TYR A 92 -1.44 -9.04 -18.11
N ASP A 93 -2.23 -9.92 -18.72
CA ASP A 93 -2.14 -10.19 -20.15
C ASP A 93 -2.58 -9.02 -21.04
N ASN A 94 -3.57 -8.23 -20.61
CA ASN A 94 -4.00 -7.05 -21.34
C ASN A 94 -3.00 -5.88 -21.24
N TYR A 95 -2.35 -5.71 -20.08
CA TYR A 95 -1.64 -4.47 -19.75
C TYR A 95 -0.11 -4.62 -19.63
N LYS A 96 0.45 -5.84 -19.73
CA LYS A 96 1.90 -6.08 -19.62
C LYS A 96 2.76 -5.28 -20.59
N GLU A 97 2.33 -5.11 -21.83
CA GLU A 97 3.12 -4.38 -22.82
C GLU A 97 2.95 -2.86 -22.67
N GLU A 98 1.72 -2.39 -22.48
CA GLU A 98 1.41 -0.95 -22.39
C GLU A 98 2.01 -0.30 -21.14
N TYR A 99 1.97 -0.99 -20.00
CA TYR A 99 2.41 -0.46 -18.71
C TYR A 99 3.73 -1.07 -18.21
N HIS A 100 4.38 -1.93 -19.01
CA HIS A 100 5.51 -2.76 -18.55
C HIS A 100 5.18 -3.49 -17.24
N LEU A 101 3.96 -4.03 -17.17
CA LEU A 101 3.39 -4.55 -15.94
C LEU A 101 4.06 -5.87 -15.55
N ASP A 102 4.67 -5.89 -14.37
CA ASP A 102 5.14 -7.12 -13.73
C ASP A 102 3.98 -7.98 -13.22
N LYS A 103 4.23 -9.27 -12.99
CA LYS A 103 3.26 -10.16 -12.32
C LYS A 103 2.80 -9.58 -10.98
N PHE A 104 1.54 -9.84 -10.63
CA PHE A 104 0.93 -9.29 -9.42
C PHE A 104 1.70 -9.64 -8.15
N SER A 105 1.95 -8.64 -7.32
CA SER A 105 2.74 -8.73 -6.10
C SER A 105 2.46 -7.56 -5.15
N LYS A 106 2.93 -7.66 -3.91
CA LYS A 106 2.83 -6.58 -2.92
C LYS A 106 3.56 -5.29 -3.32
N LYS A 107 4.44 -5.32 -4.33
CA LYS A 107 5.18 -4.14 -4.80
C LYS A 107 4.43 -3.33 -5.86
N ASN A 108 3.55 -3.99 -6.61
CA ASN A 108 2.85 -3.39 -7.75
C ASN A 108 1.32 -3.49 -7.62
N TYR A 109 0.79 -3.90 -6.46
CA TYR A 109 -0.66 -4.07 -6.31
C TYR A 109 -1.48 -2.82 -6.63
N HIS A 110 -0.93 -1.61 -6.41
CA HIS A 110 -1.63 -0.35 -6.70
C HIS A 110 -2.05 -0.21 -8.16
N ILE A 111 -1.24 -0.68 -9.11
CA ILE A 111 -1.62 -0.60 -10.54
C ILE A 111 -2.71 -1.63 -10.86
N TYR A 112 -2.65 -2.82 -10.26
CA TYR A 112 -3.70 -3.84 -10.39
C TYR A 112 -5.02 -3.40 -9.74
N MET A 113 -4.96 -2.66 -8.64
CA MET A 113 -6.13 -2.06 -7.99
C MET A 113 -6.86 -1.10 -8.94
N MET A 114 -6.11 -0.25 -9.65
CA MET A 114 -6.65 0.68 -10.65
C MET A 114 -7.20 -0.05 -11.87
N LEU A 115 -6.45 -1.02 -12.42
CA LEU A 115 -6.83 -1.75 -13.64
C LEU A 115 -7.97 -2.75 -13.41
N GLY A 116 -8.07 -3.32 -12.21
CA GLY A 116 -9.14 -4.26 -11.85
C GLY A 116 -10.54 -3.66 -11.94
N TRP A 117 -10.67 -2.36 -11.66
CA TRP A 117 -11.91 -1.62 -11.85
C TRP A 117 -12.27 -1.41 -13.33
N GLN A 118 -11.27 -1.38 -14.22
CA GLN A 118 -11.40 -1.04 -15.64
C GLN A 118 -11.23 -2.25 -16.57
N LEU A 119 -11.37 -3.48 -16.05
CA LEU A 119 -11.06 -4.70 -16.78
C LEU A 119 -11.90 -4.83 -18.07
N PRO A 120 -11.29 -4.83 -19.27
CA PRO A 120 -12.01 -4.88 -20.54
C PRO A 120 -12.36 -6.33 -20.89
N THR A 121 -13.40 -6.86 -20.25
CA THR A 121 -13.92 -8.20 -20.50
C THR A 121 -15.43 -8.17 -20.63
N ASP A 122 -15.99 -9.03 -21.48
CA ASP A 122 -17.44 -9.24 -21.57
C ASP A 122 -17.94 -10.22 -20.50
N ASP A 123 -17.05 -11.04 -19.93
CA ASP A 123 -17.37 -12.01 -18.87
C ASP A 123 -17.70 -11.29 -17.55
N GLU A 124 -18.96 -11.37 -17.13
CA GLU A 124 -19.45 -10.72 -15.92
C GLU A 124 -18.83 -11.28 -14.63
N GLN A 125 -18.48 -12.57 -14.60
CA GLN A 125 -17.86 -13.19 -13.42
C GLN A 125 -16.43 -12.68 -13.25
N ILE A 126 -15.65 -12.63 -14.33
CA ILE A 126 -14.28 -12.09 -14.29
C ILE A 126 -14.29 -10.59 -13.97
N ARG A 127 -15.23 -9.83 -14.56
CA ARG A 127 -15.42 -8.41 -14.23
C ARG A 127 -15.75 -8.21 -12.74
N LYS A 128 -16.61 -9.04 -12.16
CA LYS A 128 -16.90 -9.03 -10.71
C LYS A 128 -15.68 -9.37 -9.88
N GLN A 129 -14.86 -10.36 -10.28
CA GLN A 129 -13.60 -10.64 -9.61
C GLN A 129 -12.66 -9.42 -9.65
N GLY A 130 -12.57 -8.70 -10.78
CA GLY A 130 -11.78 -7.46 -10.88
C GLY A 130 -12.22 -6.38 -9.89
N VAL A 131 -13.54 -6.13 -9.79
CA VAL A 131 -14.11 -5.19 -8.81
C VAL A 131 -13.80 -5.64 -7.38
N LYS A 132 -13.99 -6.93 -7.08
CA LYS A 132 -13.73 -7.48 -5.74
C LYS A 132 -12.24 -7.46 -5.37
N LEU A 133 -11.34 -7.63 -6.34
CA LEU A 133 -9.90 -7.45 -6.16
C LEU A 133 -9.58 -5.99 -5.80
N THR A 134 -10.14 -5.01 -6.52
CA THR A 134 -9.97 -3.58 -6.22
C THR A 134 -10.44 -3.26 -4.80
N GLN A 135 -11.65 -3.71 -4.43
CA GLN A 135 -12.18 -3.52 -3.07
C GLN A 135 -11.28 -4.18 -2.00
N PHE A 136 -10.78 -5.39 -2.26
CA PHE A 136 -9.83 -6.05 -1.35
C PHE A 136 -8.57 -5.20 -1.16
N LEU A 137 -8.01 -4.67 -2.26
CA LEU A 137 -6.79 -3.87 -2.22
C LEU A 137 -6.97 -2.52 -1.52
N ASP A 138 -8.17 -1.92 -1.60
CA ASP A 138 -8.55 -0.73 -0.82
C ASP A 138 -8.52 -0.98 0.70
N VAL A 139 -8.92 -2.18 1.15
CA VAL A 139 -8.79 -2.56 2.57
C VAL A 139 -7.34 -2.91 2.91
N TYR A 140 -6.66 -3.63 2.02
CA TYR A 140 -5.28 -4.06 2.21
C TYR A 140 -4.35 -2.86 2.46
N GLU A 141 -4.53 -1.77 1.69
CA GLU A 141 -3.71 -0.57 1.80
C GLU A 141 -3.81 0.15 3.16
N ASN A 142 -4.93 0.00 3.89
CA ASN A 142 -5.09 0.60 5.22
C ASN A 142 -4.04 0.10 6.20
N SER A 143 -3.50 -1.11 5.98
CA SER A 143 -2.48 -1.72 6.83
C SER A 143 -1.09 -1.09 6.61
N PHE A 144 -0.88 -0.28 5.58
CA PHE A 144 0.45 0.22 5.21
C PHE A 144 0.59 1.74 5.25
N LYS A 145 -0.49 2.46 5.57
CA LYS A 145 -0.51 3.93 5.58
C LYS A 145 0.57 4.52 6.49
N ARG A 146 1.18 5.61 6.05
CA ARG A 146 2.28 6.34 6.71
C ARG A 146 1.97 7.82 6.78
N TRP A 147 2.58 8.50 7.75
CA TRP A 147 2.54 9.96 7.85
C TRP A 147 3.62 10.55 6.97
N ILE A 148 3.22 11.32 5.96
CA ILE A 148 4.13 12.16 5.18
C ILE A 148 3.73 13.62 5.35
N TYR A 149 4.66 14.53 5.09
CA TYR A 149 4.32 15.94 4.98
C TYR A 149 4.13 16.31 3.51
N VAL A 150 2.96 16.82 3.17
CA VAL A 150 2.65 17.33 1.83
C VAL A 150 2.70 18.86 1.85
N PRO A 151 3.59 19.50 1.06
CA PRO A 151 3.66 20.96 0.98
C PRO A 151 2.30 21.59 0.67
N GLY A 152 1.87 22.53 1.50
CA GLY A 152 0.60 23.23 1.34
C GLY A 152 -0.62 22.54 1.95
N MET A 153 -0.56 21.23 2.25
CA MET A 153 -1.65 20.49 2.90
C MET A 153 -1.32 20.08 4.34
N GLY A 154 -0.04 19.96 4.69
CA GLY A 154 0.41 19.59 6.03
C GLY A 154 0.69 18.10 6.16
N TRP A 155 0.52 17.55 7.37
CA TRP A 155 0.73 16.12 7.62
C TRP A 155 -0.46 15.31 7.13
N GLU A 156 -0.20 14.43 6.18
CA GLU A 156 -1.19 13.56 5.57
C GLU A 156 -0.83 12.10 5.79
N ARG A 157 -1.87 11.25 5.88
CA ARG A 157 -1.72 9.82 6.08
C ARG A 157 -2.05 9.07 4.79
N ILE A 158 -1.02 8.63 4.08
CA ILE A 158 -1.15 8.02 2.75
C ILE A 158 -0.44 6.67 2.65
N CYS A 159 -0.72 5.91 1.61
CA CYS A 159 -0.02 4.68 1.29
C CYS A 159 1.38 4.99 0.72
N PRO A 160 2.41 4.18 1.07
CA PRO A 160 3.81 4.39 0.67
C PRO A 160 4.13 4.05 -0.79
#